data_AF-A0A9X8VHU3-F1
#
_entry.id   AF-A0A9X8VHU3-F1
#
_cell.length_a   1.000
_cell.length_b   1.000
_cell.length_c   1.000
_cell.angle_alpha   90.00
_cell.angle_beta   90.00
_cell.angle_gamma   90.00
#
_symmetry.space_group_name_H-M   'P 1'
#
loop_
_entity.id
_entity.type
_entity.pdbx_description
1 polymer ?
#
loop_
_entity_poly.entity_id
_entity_poly.type
_entity_poly.pdbx_seq_one_letter_code
_entity_poly.pdbx_strand_id
1 'polypeptide(L)' 'MLFDSYSLNGLSLNNRIVMPPMTRSRAGAGDVATDMMAEYYAQRASAGLIVSEGTQIS' A
#
# COMPACT_ATOMS: atom_id res chain seq x y z
N MET A 1 -7.59 -2.33 -20.14
CA MET A 1 -8.10 -1.06 -19.57
C MET A 1 -7.71 -0.96 -18.10
N LEU A 2 -7.76 0.23 -17.48
CA LEU A 2 -7.29 0.44 -16.09
C LEU A 2 -8.11 -0.30 -15.03
N PHE A 3 -9.42 -0.44 -15.24
CA PHE A 3 -10.34 -1.03 -14.27
C PHE A 3 -10.49 -2.56 -14.42
N ASP A 4 -9.81 -3.16 -15.40
CA ASP A 4 -9.86 -4.61 -15.60
C ASP A 4 -9.03 -5.32 -14.52
N SER A 5 -9.49 -6.49 -14.09
CA SER A 5 -8.71 -7.36 -13.23
C SER A 5 -7.36 -7.75 -13.84
N TYR A 6 -6.39 -8.08 -13.00
CA TYR A 6 -5.07 -8.49 -13.41
C TYR A 6 -4.50 -9.59 -12.52
N SER A 7 -3.90 -10.62 -13.11
CA SER A 7 -3.18 -11.67 -12.37
C SER A 7 -1.69 -11.36 -12.39
N LEU A 8 -1.15 -11.00 -11.23
CA LEU A 8 0.27 -10.74 -11.01
C LEU A 8 0.91 -11.98 -10.38
N ASN A 9 1.51 -12.86 -11.19
CA ASN A 9 2.16 -14.09 -10.72
C ASN A 9 1.28 -14.93 -9.77
N GLY A 10 -0.03 -15.03 -10.05
CA GLY A 10 -1.00 -15.75 -9.22
C GLY A 10 -1.71 -14.89 -8.16
N LEU A 11 -1.27 -13.66 -7.92
CA LEU A 11 -2.01 -12.69 -7.11
C LEU A 11 -3.08 -11.99 -7.97
N SER A 12 -4.34 -12.20 -7.64
CA SER A 12 -5.45 -11.53 -8.33
C SER A 12 -5.63 -10.10 -7.81
N LEU A 13 -5.49 -9.11 -8.70
CA LEU A 13 -5.75 -7.70 -8.44
C LEU A 13 -7.08 -7.31 -9.08
N ASN A 14 -7.87 -6.53 -8.34
CA ASN A 14 -9.20 -6.08 -8.79
C ASN A 14 -9.16 -5.04 -9.91
N ASN A 15 -8.02 -4.38 -10.10
CA ASN A 15 -7.77 -3.39 -11.15
C ASN A 15 -6.26 -3.21 -11.37
N ARG A 16 -5.88 -2.41 -12.37
CA ARG A 16 -4.48 -2.11 -12.73
C ARG A 16 -3.98 -0.78 -12.16
N ILE A 17 -4.66 -0.25 -11.13
CA ILE A 17 -4.30 1.00 -10.48
C ILE A 17 -3.45 0.65 -9.26
N VAL A 18 -2.20 1.11 -9.28
CA VAL A 18 -1.25 0.88 -8.19
C VAL A 18 -1.09 2.17 -7.40
N MET A 19 -1.17 2.08 -6.07
CA MET A 19 -0.73 3.16 -5.19
C MET A 19 0.81 3.12 -5.11
N PRO A 20 1.51 4.19 -5.53
CA PRO A 20 2.96 4.21 -5.52
C PRO A 20 3.52 4.30 -4.08
N PRO A 21 4.79 3.93 -3.86
CA PRO A 21 5.45 4.13 -2.58
C PRO A 21 5.57 5.62 -2.26
N MET A 22 5.08 6.04 -1.09
CA MET A 22 5.07 7.43 -0.66
C MET A 22 5.43 7.55 0.83
N THR A 23 6.65 7.98 1.15
CA THR A 23 7.08 8.24 2.53
C THR A 23 6.21 9.27 3.22
N ARG A 24 5.67 8.95 4.40
CA ARG A 24 4.71 9.81 5.11
C ARG A 24 5.23 10.41 6.42
N SER A 25 6.32 9.87 6.97
CA SER A 25 6.90 10.29 8.26
C SER A 25 5.88 10.25 9.41
N ARG A 26 5.12 9.15 9.50
CA ARG A 26 4.05 8.94 10.51
C ARG A 26 4.31 7.76 11.47
N ALA A 27 5.50 7.17 11.42
CA ALA A 27 5.88 6.11 12.35
C ALA A 27 5.93 6.65 13.79
N GLY A 28 5.64 5.77 14.75
CA GLY A 28 5.73 6.06 16.17
C GLY A 28 7.18 5.99 16.68
N ALA A 29 7.32 5.96 18.01
CA ALA A 29 8.63 5.78 18.64
C ALA A 29 9.27 4.45 18.19
N GLY A 30 10.57 4.49 17.85
CA GLY A 30 11.30 3.33 17.35
C GLY A 30 10.90 2.89 15.95
N ASP A 31 10.40 3.81 15.11
CA ASP A 31 9.95 3.54 13.73
C ASP A 31 8.83 2.49 13.62
N VAL A 32 8.07 2.30 14.71
CA VAL A 32 6.98 1.31 14.77
C VAL A 32 5.72 1.83 14.10
N ALA A 33 5.07 0.98 13.30
CA ALA A 33 3.80 1.29 12.65
C ALA A 33 2.67 1.54 13.67
N THR A 34 1.74 2.44 13.35
CA THR A 34 0.66 2.88 14.26
C THR A 34 -0.73 2.59 13.70
N ASP A 35 -1.76 2.64 14.56
CA ASP A 35 -3.17 2.47 14.14
C ASP A 35 -3.59 3.49 13.08
N MET A 36 -3.05 4.72 13.14
CA MET A 36 -3.27 5.75 12.12
C MET A 36 -2.76 5.31 10.74
N MET A 37 -1.63 4.60 10.68
CA MET A 37 -1.09 4.08 9.42
C MET A 37 -1.97 2.94 8.88
N ALA A 38 -2.49 2.08 9.74
CA ALA A 38 -3.44 1.03 9.35
C ALA A 38 -4.70 1.63 8.71
N GLU A 39 -5.31 2.62 9.37
CA GLU A 39 -6.47 3.36 8.84
C GLU A 39 -6.14 4.03 7.49
N TYR A 40 -4.96 4.64 7.37
CA TYR A 40 -4.51 5.28 6.14
C TYR A 40 -4.45 4.32 4.93
N TYR A 41 -3.96 3.09 5.12
CA TYR A 41 -3.91 2.08 4.08
C TYR A 41 -5.28 1.44 3.83
N ALA A 42 -6.09 1.24 4.86
CA ALA A 42 -7.47 0.73 4.73
C ALA A 42 -8.32 1.64 3.82
N GLN A 43 -8.21 2.96 3.98
CA GLN A 43 -8.88 3.95 3.13
C GLN A 43 -8.49 3.86 1.64
N ARG A 44 -7.39 3.20 1.30
CA ARG A 44 -6.85 3.08 -0.07
C ARG A 44 -6.87 1.66 -0.60
N ALA A 45 -7.46 0.72 0.13
CA ALA A 45 -7.51 -0.70 -0.21
C ALA A 45 -8.28 -1.02 -1.52
N SER A 46 -8.93 -0.03 -2.14
CA SER A 46 -9.50 -0.17 -3.48
C SER A 46 -8.47 -0.17 -4.60
N ALA A 47 -7.23 0.27 -4.34
CA ALA A 47 -6.14 0.10 -5.30
C ALA A 47 -5.90 -1.39 -5.55
N GLY A 48 -5.62 -1.77 -6.79
CA GLY A 48 -5.33 -3.16 -7.14
C GLY A 48 -4.11 -3.68 -6.38
N LEU A 49 -3.10 -2.82 -6.21
CA LEU A 49 -1.92 -3.07 -5.38
C LEU A 49 -1.51 -1.78 -4.66
N ILE A 50 -1.10 -1.90 -3.40
CA ILE A 50 -0.44 -0.84 -2.66
C ILE A 50 1.02 -1.24 -2.48
N VAL A 51 1.94 -0.37 -2.89
CA VAL A 51 3.34 -0.43 -2.46
C VAL A 51 3.47 0.51 -1.26
N SER A 52 3.93 -0.01 -0.12
CA SER A 52 4.02 0.78 1.12
C SER A 52 4.98 1.96 0.98
N GLU A 53 4.97 2.84 1.97
CA GLU A 53 6.06 3.79 2.17
C GLU A 53 7.44 3.11 2.28
N GLY A 54 8.51 3.89 2.08
CA GLY A 54 9.87 3.41 2.24
C GLY A 54 10.14 2.97 3.68
N THR A 55 10.38 1.68 3.87
CA THR A 55 10.70 1.07 5.16
C THR A 55 12.17 0.65 5.16
N GLN A 56 12.96 1.19 6.09
CA GLN A 56 14.38 0.87 6.21
C GLN A 56 14.59 -0.58 6.69
N ILE A 57 15.69 -1.20 6.26
CA ILE A 57 16.05 -2.57 6.64
C ILE A 57 16.88 -2.65 7.93
N SER A 58 17.41 -1.51 8.40
CA SER A 58 18.37 -1.38 9.51
C SER A 58 18.25 -0.04 10.21
#